data_AF-A0A2U2RVL2-F1
#
_entry.id   AF-A0A2U2RVL2-F1
#
_cell.length_a   1.000
_cell.length_b   1.000
_cell.length_c   1.000
_cell.angle_alpha   90.00
_cell.angle_beta   90.00
_cell.angle_gamma   90.00
#
_symmetry.space_group_name_H-M   'P 1'
#
loop_
_entity.id
_entity.type
_entity.pdbx_description
1 polymer ?
#
loop_
_entity_poly.entity_id
_entity_poly.type
_entity_poly.pdbx_seq_one_letter_code
_entity_poly.pdbx_strand_id
1 'polypeptide(L)'
;TADQTQEVILSGADIVKVGIGPGSVCTTRIKTGVGYPQLSAVMECADAAHGLGGLVIADGGCTCSGDVAKAYAGGADFVMLGGMLAGHDEGGGEVITKHFANGEYTQAPDGSYVPHMEQKSFVTFYGMSSDAANQKHFGGLKKYRASEGREVLVPYRGSVENTTQDILGGVRSTCTY
;
A
#
# COMPACT_ATOMS: atom_id res chain seq x y z
N THR A 1 -14.04 12.94 -4.54
CA THR A 1 -14.17 14.40 -4.70
C THR A 1 -15.05 14.92 -3.58
N ALA A 2 -15.13 16.24 -3.38
CA ALA A 2 -15.99 16.86 -2.38
C ALA A 2 -17.45 16.42 -2.54
N ASP A 3 -18.02 16.55 -3.74
CA ASP A 3 -19.44 16.23 -4.02
C ASP A 3 -19.81 14.80 -3.62
N GLN A 4 -19.00 13.82 -4.04
CA GLN A 4 -19.23 12.41 -3.70
C GLN A 4 -19.11 12.15 -2.20
N THR A 5 -18.20 12.87 -1.52
CA THR A 5 -18.01 12.74 -0.06
C THR A 5 -19.23 13.26 0.68
N GLN A 6 -19.76 14.42 0.27
CA GLN A 6 -20.98 14.97 0.85
C GLN A 6 -22.19 14.07 0.61
N GLU A 7 -22.33 13.56 -0.61
CA GLU A 7 -23.44 12.68 -0.98
C GLU A 7 -23.49 11.43 -0.09
N VAL A 8 -22.36 10.75 0.13
CA VAL A 8 -22.34 9.53 0.96
C VAL A 8 -22.55 9.83 2.44
N ILE A 9 -22.07 10.97 2.95
CA ILE A 9 -22.31 11.38 4.35
C ILE A 9 -23.79 11.73 4.56
N LEU A 10 -24.39 12.50 3.66
CA LEU A 10 -25.82 12.82 3.71
C LEU A 10 -26.70 11.58 3.53
N SER A 11 -26.17 10.53 2.90
CA SER A 11 -26.81 9.21 2.80
C SER A 11 -26.64 8.34 4.07
N GLY A 12 -25.89 8.82 5.08
CA GLY A 12 -25.76 8.19 6.38
C GLY A 12 -24.39 7.54 6.67
N ALA A 13 -23.36 7.75 5.85
CA ALA A 13 -22.01 7.28 6.18
C ALA A 13 -21.34 8.19 7.22
N ASP A 14 -20.78 7.60 8.28
CA ASP A 14 -20.02 8.35 9.30
C ASP A 14 -18.59 8.69 8.83
N ILE A 15 -17.99 7.80 8.04
CA ILE A 15 -16.58 7.88 7.64
C ILE A 15 -16.45 7.52 6.16
N VAL A 16 -15.81 8.40 5.39
CA VAL A 16 -15.58 8.22 3.95
C VAL A 16 -14.16 7.72 3.68
N LYS A 17 -14.04 6.62 2.95
CA LYS A 17 -12.75 6.07 2.55
C LYS A 17 -12.29 6.67 1.21
N VAL A 18 -11.26 7.49 1.25
CA VAL A 18 -10.79 8.34 0.14
C VAL A 18 -9.59 7.71 -0.56
N GLY A 19 -9.75 7.39 -1.85
CA GLY A 19 -8.64 6.98 -2.71
C GLY A 19 -9.08 6.16 -3.92
N ILE A 20 -8.77 6.64 -5.13
CA ILE A 20 -8.98 5.90 -6.39
C ILE A 20 -7.67 5.85 -7.17
N GLY A 21 -7.14 4.63 -7.29
CA GLY A 21 -5.87 4.35 -7.96
C GLY A 21 -4.55 4.66 -7.24
N PRO A 22 -4.47 5.04 -5.95
CA PRO A 22 -3.18 5.36 -5.31
C PRO A 22 -2.41 4.13 -4.79
N GLY A 23 -3.09 2.98 -4.64
CA GLY A 23 -2.50 1.80 -4.00
C GLY A 23 -1.31 1.19 -4.76
N SER A 24 -0.32 0.66 -4.03
CA SER A 24 0.93 0.13 -4.60
C SER A 24 0.76 -1.06 -5.56
N VAL A 25 -0.33 -1.81 -5.40
CA VAL A 25 -0.72 -2.96 -6.24
C VAL A 25 -1.94 -2.68 -7.10
N CYS A 26 -2.39 -1.44 -7.19
CA CYS A 26 -3.49 -1.02 -8.04
C CYS A 26 -3.00 -0.69 -9.45
N THR A 27 -3.78 -1.06 -10.47
CA THR A 27 -3.53 -0.71 -11.87
C THR A 27 -4.71 0.05 -12.51
N THR A 28 -5.75 0.40 -11.73
CA THR A 28 -6.93 1.15 -12.19
C THR A 28 -6.56 2.35 -13.07
N ARG A 29 -5.65 3.23 -12.62
CA ARG A 29 -5.25 4.42 -13.41
C ARG A 29 -4.73 4.06 -14.80
N ILE A 30 -3.96 2.97 -14.89
CA ILE A 30 -3.39 2.49 -16.16
C ILE A 30 -4.47 1.86 -17.03
N LYS A 31 -5.41 1.12 -16.41
CA LYS A 31 -6.45 0.37 -17.13
C LYS A 31 -7.62 1.24 -17.60
N THR A 32 -7.99 2.26 -16.84
CA THR A 32 -9.21 3.04 -17.04
C THR A 32 -8.95 4.52 -17.30
N GLY A 33 -7.74 5.02 -17.01
CA GLY A 33 -7.44 6.46 -17.02
C GLY A 33 -8.04 7.22 -15.82
N VAL A 34 -8.77 6.55 -14.93
CA VAL A 34 -9.47 7.18 -13.81
C VAL A 34 -8.61 7.15 -12.55
N GLY A 35 -8.52 8.28 -11.88
CA GLY A 35 -7.91 8.42 -10.56
C GLY A 35 -7.80 9.88 -10.14
N TYR A 36 -7.33 10.09 -8.92
CA TYR A 36 -7.09 11.42 -8.37
C TYR A 36 -5.78 11.42 -7.56
N PRO A 37 -4.90 12.44 -7.69
CA PRO A 37 -3.70 12.56 -6.85
C PRO A 37 -4.06 12.55 -5.36
N GLN A 38 -3.44 11.65 -4.59
CA GLN A 38 -3.98 11.25 -3.29
C GLN A 38 -4.01 12.40 -2.26
N LEU A 39 -2.96 13.22 -2.18
CA LEU A 39 -2.92 14.32 -1.23
C LEU A 39 -4.03 15.35 -1.51
N SER A 40 -4.21 15.71 -2.78
CA SER A 40 -5.30 16.60 -3.21
C SER A 40 -6.68 15.99 -2.95
N ALA A 41 -6.85 14.68 -3.20
CA ALA A 41 -8.09 13.98 -2.90
C ALA A 41 -8.43 14.04 -1.40
N VAL A 42 -7.44 13.79 -0.54
CA VAL A 42 -7.60 13.81 0.91
C VAL A 42 -7.99 15.21 1.38
N MET A 43 -7.28 16.25 0.95
CA MET A 43 -7.59 17.65 1.32
C MET A 43 -9.03 18.03 0.93
N GLU A 44 -9.40 17.80 -0.33
CA GLU A 44 -10.73 18.16 -0.84
C GLU A 44 -11.86 17.38 -0.15
N CYS A 45 -11.65 16.09 0.11
CA CYS A 45 -12.66 15.26 0.77
C CYS A 45 -12.73 15.51 2.28
N ALA A 46 -11.61 15.82 2.94
CA ALA A 46 -11.58 16.18 4.35
C ALA A 46 -12.39 17.47 4.62
N ASP A 47 -12.12 18.53 3.85
CA ASP A 47 -12.87 19.80 3.95
C ASP A 47 -14.38 19.56 3.79
N ALA A 48 -14.76 18.73 2.81
CA ALA A 48 -16.15 18.39 2.54
C ALA A 48 -16.80 17.56 3.67
N ALA A 49 -16.07 16.58 4.22
CA ALA A 49 -16.57 15.70 5.27
C ALA A 49 -16.72 16.43 6.60
N HIS A 50 -15.69 17.16 7.02
CA HIS A 50 -15.67 17.88 8.30
C HIS A 50 -16.73 18.98 8.34
N GLY A 51 -17.03 19.62 7.21
CA GLY A 51 -18.13 20.59 7.10
C GLY A 51 -19.52 20.00 7.38
N LEU A 52 -19.68 18.67 7.26
CA LEU A 52 -20.90 17.92 7.55
C LEU A 52 -20.81 17.11 8.85
N GLY A 53 -19.69 17.17 9.58
CA GLY A 53 -19.44 16.39 10.78
C GLY A 53 -19.07 14.91 10.53
N GLY A 54 -18.81 14.53 9.28
CA GLY A 54 -18.25 13.21 8.94
C GLY A 54 -16.73 13.20 9.01
N LEU A 55 -16.14 12.00 8.93
CA LEU A 55 -14.69 11.80 8.97
C LEU A 55 -14.17 11.17 7.66
N VAL A 56 -12.85 11.16 7.47
CA VAL A 56 -12.20 10.58 6.28
C VAL A 56 -11.06 9.62 6.62
N ILE A 57 -10.94 8.56 5.83
CA ILE A 57 -9.79 7.65 5.81
C ILE A 57 -9.01 7.90 4.52
N ALA A 58 -7.75 8.30 4.61
CA ALA A 58 -6.83 8.28 3.46
C ALA A 58 -6.41 6.85 3.14
N ASP A 59 -6.89 6.29 2.02
CA ASP A 59 -6.65 4.89 1.65
C ASP A 59 -5.71 4.74 0.45
N GLY A 60 -4.51 4.25 0.73
CA GLY A 60 -3.49 3.91 -0.26
C GLY A 60 -2.53 5.04 -0.60
N GLY A 61 -1.41 4.68 -1.23
CA GLY A 61 -0.38 5.61 -1.69
C GLY A 61 0.70 5.98 -0.68
N CYS A 62 0.50 5.72 0.62
CA CYS A 62 1.56 5.91 1.62
C CYS A 62 2.66 4.85 1.47
N THR A 63 3.92 5.29 1.41
CA THR A 63 5.08 4.39 1.28
C THR A 63 6.10 4.55 2.40
N CYS A 64 5.99 5.61 3.20
CA CYS A 64 6.82 5.88 4.36
C CYS A 64 6.01 6.61 5.45
N SER A 65 6.55 6.68 6.66
CA SER A 65 5.94 7.38 7.81
C SER A 65 5.66 8.87 7.53
N GLY A 66 6.51 9.52 6.74
CA GLY A 66 6.29 10.91 6.30
C GLY A 66 5.06 11.08 5.40
N ASP A 67 4.70 10.07 4.60
CA ASP A 67 3.46 10.14 3.79
C ASP A 67 2.22 9.99 4.67
N VAL A 68 2.29 9.16 5.72
CA VAL A 68 1.24 9.06 6.73
C VAL A 68 1.05 10.41 7.43
N ALA A 69 2.15 11.06 7.83
CA ALA A 69 2.10 12.38 8.42
C ALA A 69 1.51 13.44 7.46
N LYS A 70 1.87 13.42 6.17
CA LYS A 70 1.26 14.29 5.15
C LYS A 70 -0.23 14.03 4.94
N ALA A 71 -0.68 12.77 5.02
CA ALA A 71 -2.09 12.43 4.92
C ALA A 71 -2.87 13.04 6.09
N TYR A 72 -2.37 12.89 7.33
CA TYR A 72 -2.93 13.58 8.50
C TYR A 72 -2.91 15.10 8.34
N ALA A 73 -1.79 15.68 7.90
CA ALA A 73 -1.67 17.13 7.65
C ALA A 73 -2.63 17.61 6.54
N GLY A 74 -3.00 16.73 5.61
CA GLY A 74 -4.01 16.98 4.59
C GLY A 74 -5.46 16.87 5.08
N GLY A 75 -5.69 16.63 6.37
CA GLY A 75 -7.03 16.56 6.96
C GLY A 75 -7.61 15.14 7.09
N ALA A 76 -6.84 14.09 6.82
CA ALA A 76 -7.31 12.74 7.08
C ALA A 76 -7.49 12.51 8.59
N ASP A 77 -8.59 11.89 9.02
CA ASP A 77 -8.78 11.44 10.42
C ASP A 77 -8.10 10.10 10.66
N PHE A 78 -8.02 9.28 9.61
CA PHE A 78 -7.40 7.96 9.63
C PHE A 78 -6.58 7.72 8.36
N VAL A 79 -5.60 6.82 8.43
CA VAL A 79 -4.82 6.38 7.27
C VAL A 79 -4.88 4.87 7.17
N MET A 80 -5.30 4.35 6.01
CA MET A 80 -5.35 2.92 5.72
C MET A 80 -4.12 2.48 4.93
N LEU A 81 -3.46 1.42 5.40
CA LEU A 81 -2.19 0.94 4.88
C LEU A 81 -2.32 -0.49 4.35
N GLY A 82 -1.95 -0.67 3.08
CA GLY A 82 -1.76 -1.99 2.47
C GLY A 82 -0.27 -2.35 2.40
N GLY A 83 0.43 -1.81 1.39
CA GLY A 83 1.82 -2.19 1.10
C GLY A 83 2.85 -1.93 2.21
N MET A 84 2.61 -0.96 3.11
CA MET A 84 3.46 -0.75 4.28
C MET A 84 3.32 -1.89 5.29
N LEU A 85 2.15 -2.51 5.39
CA LEU A 85 1.89 -3.63 6.31
C LEU A 85 2.03 -5.01 5.64
N ALA A 86 2.25 -5.06 4.32
CA ALA A 86 2.53 -6.30 3.61
C ALA A 86 3.93 -6.86 3.95
N GLY A 87 4.07 -8.18 3.89
CA GLY A 87 5.35 -8.86 4.12
C GLY A 87 5.66 -9.20 5.58
N HIS A 88 4.69 -9.07 6.49
CA HIS A 88 4.85 -9.41 7.90
C HIS A 88 4.23 -10.76 8.26
N ASP A 89 4.65 -11.31 9.39
CA ASP A 89 4.16 -12.59 9.93
C ASP A 89 2.63 -12.61 10.07
N GLU A 90 2.05 -11.52 10.55
CA GLU A 90 0.62 -11.38 10.82
C GLU A 90 -0.23 -11.25 9.55
N GLY A 91 0.39 -10.89 8.42
CA GLY A 91 -0.28 -10.85 7.12
C GLY A 91 -0.47 -12.23 6.48
N GLY A 92 0.23 -13.25 7.01
CA GLY A 92 0.28 -14.59 6.46
C GLY A 92 0.95 -14.64 5.07
N GLY A 93 0.76 -15.77 4.38
CA GLY A 93 1.40 -16.04 3.10
C GLY A 93 2.70 -16.84 3.25
N GLU A 94 3.12 -17.47 2.15
CA GLU A 94 4.32 -18.29 2.14
C GLU A 94 5.56 -17.41 2.02
N VAL A 95 6.57 -17.66 2.86
CA VAL A 95 7.86 -16.98 2.78
C VAL A 95 8.70 -17.66 1.70
N ILE A 96 8.90 -16.93 0.61
CA ILE A 96 9.67 -17.37 -0.56
C ILE A 96 11.11 -16.91 -0.40
N THR A 97 12.03 -17.85 -0.21
CA THR A 97 13.46 -17.57 -0.13
C THR A 97 14.11 -17.67 -1.50
N LYS A 98 14.92 -16.67 -1.86
CA LYS A 98 15.69 -16.63 -3.11
C LYS A 98 17.14 -16.22 -2.83
N HIS A 99 18.07 -16.77 -3.61
CA HIS A 99 19.49 -16.42 -3.55
C HIS A 99 19.85 -15.50 -4.73
N PHE A 100 20.55 -14.42 -4.44
CA PHE A 100 20.99 -13.43 -5.44
C PHE A 100 22.50 -13.27 -5.35
N ALA A 101 23.17 -13.09 -6.49
CA ALA A 101 24.54 -12.61 -6.47
C ALA A 101 24.52 -11.12 -6.07
N ASN A 102 25.30 -10.73 -5.07
CA ASN A 102 25.37 -9.34 -4.59
C ASN A 102 26.33 -8.47 -5.44
N GLY A 103 26.95 -9.04 -6.48
CA GLY A 103 27.94 -8.38 -7.34
C GLY A 103 29.37 -8.39 -6.79
N GLU A 104 29.59 -8.92 -5.59
CA GLU A 104 30.91 -9.15 -5.02
C GLU A 104 31.43 -10.53 -5.41
N TYR A 105 32.74 -10.64 -5.59
CA TYR A 105 33.41 -11.88 -5.99
C TYR A 105 34.66 -12.10 -5.14
N THR A 106 34.95 -13.35 -4.80
CA THR A 106 36.23 -13.76 -4.21
C THR A 106 36.98 -14.65 -5.18
N GLN A 107 38.28 -14.38 -5.34
CA GLN A 107 39.15 -15.22 -6.14
C GLN A 107 39.45 -16.53 -5.39
N ALA A 108 39.19 -17.66 -6.03
CA ALA A 108 39.52 -18.98 -5.52
C ALA A 108 40.99 -19.34 -5.81
N PRO A 109 41.57 -20.31 -5.08
CA PRO A 109 42.97 -20.72 -5.27
C PRO A 109 43.32 -21.22 -6.69
N ASP A 110 42.32 -21.64 -7.46
CA ASP A 110 42.47 -22.07 -8.86
C ASP A 110 42.42 -20.91 -9.87
N GLY A 111 42.30 -19.66 -9.39
CA GLY A 111 42.23 -18.45 -10.20
C GLY A 111 40.82 -18.07 -10.68
N SER A 112 39.80 -18.88 -10.38
CA SER A 112 38.40 -18.57 -10.71
C SER A 112 37.79 -17.53 -9.76
N TYR A 113 36.69 -16.88 -10.15
CA TYR A 113 35.96 -15.94 -9.30
C TYR A 113 34.63 -16.56 -8.85
N VAL A 114 34.43 -16.64 -7.54
CA VAL A 114 33.21 -17.16 -6.93
C VAL A 114 32.32 -15.99 -6.51
N PRO A 115 31.06 -15.90 -6.98
CA PRO A 115 30.15 -14.84 -6.58
C PRO A 115 29.71 -15.01 -5.13
N HIS A 116 29.60 -13.90 -4.40
CA HIS A 116 28.94 -13.88 -3.10
C HIS A 116 27.44 -13.93 -3.29
N MET A 117 26.82 -14.92 -2.65
CA MET A 117 25.39 -15.14 -2.69
C MET A 117 24.75 -14.60 -1.42
N GLU A 118 23.80 -13.68 -1.57
CA GLU A 118 22.95 -13.21 -0.50
C GLU A 118 21.58 -13.91 -0.56
N GLN A 119 21.03 -14.22 0.61
CA GLN A 119 19.70 -14.78 0.74
C GLN A 119 18.70 -13.65 1.02
N LYS A 120 17.62 -13.57 0.24
CA LYS A 120 16.51 -12.64 0.47
C LYS A 120 15.19 -13.40 0.52
N SER A 121 14.36 -13.01 1.48
CA SER A 121 13.03 -13.59 1.70
C SER A 121 11.94 -12.61 1.29
N PHE A 122 10.87 -13.15 0.70
CA PHE A 122 9.75 -12.38 0.18
C PHE A 122 8.42 -13.01 0.55
N VAL A 123 7.36 -12.22 0.50
CA VAL A 123 5.97 -12.69 0.59
C VAL A 123 5.21 -12.12 -0.60
N THR A 124 4.24 -12.88 -1.11
CA THR A 124 3.35 -12.43 -2.16
C THR A 124 2.34 -11.40 -1.63
N PHE A 125 2.22 -10.27 -2.31
CA PHE A 125 1.19 -9.26 -2.06
C PHE A 125 0.45 -8.94 -3.36
N TYR A 126 -0.88 -8.92 -3.32
CA TYR A 126 -1.70 -8.73 -4.52
C TYR A 126 -2.86 -7.76 -4.28
N GLY A 127 -3.22 -7.01 -5.32
CA GLY A 127 -4.43 -6.20 -5.30
C GLY A 127 -5.70 -7.07 -5.36
N MET A 128 -6.78 -6.67 -4.68
CA MET A 128 -8.03 -7.45 -4.66
C MET A 128 -8.74 -7.53 -6.02
N SER A 129 -8.39 -6.66 -6.98
CA SER A 129 -8.85 -6.70 -8.37
C SER A 129 -7.81 -7.32 -9.33
N SER A 130 -6.81 -8.03 -8.81
CA SER A 130 -5.83 -8.79 -9.62
C SER A 130 -6.38 -10.14 -10.08
N ASP A 131 -5.76 -10.74 -11.09
CA ASP A 131 -6.12 -12.10 -11.53
C ASP A 131 -5.94 -13.12 -10.42
N ALA A 132 -4.85 -13.03 -9.64
CA ALA A 132 -4.60 -13.90 -8.48
C ALA A 132 -5.74 -13.85 -7.45
N ALA A 133 -6.20 -12.64 -7.10
CA ALA A 133 -7.32 -12.47 -6.17
C ALA A 133 -8.63 -13.01 -6.75
N ASN A 134 -8.90 -12.76 -8.04
CA ASN A 134 -10.10 -13.26 -8.70
C ASN A 134 -10.12 -14.79 -8.83
N GLN A 135 -8.99 -15.40 -9.14
CA GLN A 135 -8.84 -16.86 -9.17
C GLN A 135 -9.10 -17.47 -7.78
N LYS A 136 -8.52 -16.87 -6.74
CA LYS A 136 -8.58 -17.39 -5.37
C LYS A 136 -9.95 -17.24 -4.71
N HIS A 137 -10.61 -16.09 -4.90
CA HIS A 137 -11.80 -15.73 -4.11
C HIS A 137 -13.10 -15.67 -4.93
N PHE A 138 -13.03 -15.53 -6.25
CA PHE A 138 -14.20 -15.19 -7.09
C PHE A 138 -14.43 -16.17 -8.25
N GLY A 139 -13.74 -17.31 -8.29
CA GLY A 139 -13.90 -18.32 -9.33
C GLY A 139 -13.29 -17.92 -10.69
N GLY A 140 -12.34 -17.01 -10.68
CA GLY A 140 -11.68 -16.47 -11.88
C GLY A 140 -12.25 -15.11 -12.32
N LEU A 141 -11.51 -14.43 -13.19
CA LEU A 141 -11.92 -13.14 -13.72
C LEU A 141 -13.02 -13.33 -14.79
N LYS A 142 -14.15 -12.65 -14.62
CA LYS A 142 -15.23 -12.67 -15.62
C LYS A 142 -14.75 -12.03 -16.93
N LYS A 143 -15.14 -12.61 -18.08
CA LYS A 143 -14.69 -12.19 -19.43
C LYS A 143 -14.89 -10.70 -19.75
N TYR A 144 -15.89 -10.06 -19.17
CA TYR A 144 -16.20 -8.64 -19.41
C TYR A 144 -15.50 -7.68 -18.44
N ARG A 145 -14.71 -8.19 -17.49
CA ARG A 145 -13.95 -7.38 -16.52
C ARG A 145 -12.48 -7.35 -16.89
N ALA A 146 -11.84 -6.23 -16.61
CA ALA A 146 -10.39 -6.10 -16.65
C ALA A 146 -9.79 -6.29 -15.25
N SER A 147 -8.59 -6.85 -15.19
CA SER A 147 -7.76 -6.91 -13.98
C SER A 147 -7.23 -5.50 -13.68
N GLU A 148 -7.57 -4.97 -12.50
CA GLU A 148 -7.20 -3.62 -12.02
C GLU A 148 -6.29 -3.68 -10.80
N GLY A 149 -5.71 -4.85 -10.54
CA GLY A 149 -4.64 -5.06 -9.58
C GLY A 149 -3.50 -5.86 -10.17
N ARG A 150 -2.37 -5.85 -9.48
CA ARG A 150 -1.21 -6.71 -9.80
C ARG A 150 -0.80 -7.52 -8.58
N GLU A 151 -0.04 -8.57 -8.84
CA GLU A 151 0.64 -9.38 -7.84
C GLU A 151 2.13 -9.03 -7.85
N VAL A 152 2.74 -8.90 -6.67
CA VAL A 152 4.15 -8.55 -6.50
C VAL A 152 4.75 -9.36 -5.36
N LEU A 153 6.06 -9.52 -5.38
CA LEU A 153 6.82 -10.00 -4.22
C LEU A 153 7.29 -8.80 -3.41
N VAL A 154 6.88 -8.73 -2.14
CA VAL A 154 7.39 -7.73 -1.18
C VAL A 154 8.43 -8.40 -0.29
N PRO A 155 9.48 -7.67 0.17
CA PRO A 155 10.42 -8.20 1.14
C PRO A 155 9.69 -8.71 2.39
N TYR A 156 10.14 -9.83 2.93
CA TYR A 156 9.72 -10.29 4.25
C TYR A 156 10.30 -9.37 5.33
N ARG A 157 9.47 -8.96 6.29
CA ARG A 157 9.77 -7.91 7.28
C ARG A 157 9.67 -8.40 8.73
N GLY A 158 9.35 -9.67 8.97
CA GLY A 158 9.14 -10.20 10.32
C GLY A 158 7.85 -9.68 10.95
N SER A 159 7.83 -9.47 12.27
CA SER A 159 6.63 -8.97 12.96
C SER A 159 6.27 -7.54 12.59
N VAL A 160 4.97 -7.28 12.42
CA VAL A 160 4.38 -5.96 12.15
C VAL A 160 4.65 -4.94 13.25
N GLU A 161 4.93 -5.37 14.48
CA GLU A 161 5.21 -4.49 15.61
C GLU A 161 6.33 -3.49 15.28
N ASN A 162 7.40 -3.96 14.64
CA ASN A 162 8.55 -3.13 14.28
C ASN A 162 8.15 -2.03 13.28
N THR A 163 7.38 -2.38 12.25
CA THR A 163 6.89 -1.42 11.25
C THR A 163 5.90 -0.43 11.86
N THR A 164 4.99 -0.89 12.72
CA THR A 164 4.07 0.00 13.44
C THR A 164 4.83 0.98 14.31
N GLN A 165 5.85 0.53 15.04
CA GLN A 165 6.66 1.40 15.89
C GLN A 165 7.45 2.44 15.07
N ASP A 166 8.00 2.07 13.91
CA ASP A 166 8.66 2.99 12.98
C ASP A 166 7.70 4.08 12.46
N ILE A 167 6.50 3.68 12.02
CA ILE A 167 5.46 4.61 11.56
C ILE A 167 5.09 5.58 12.67
N LEU A 168 4.77 5.08 13.86
CA LEU A 168 4.40 5.91 15.01
C LEU A 168 5.55 6.82 15.45
N GLY A 169 6.79 6.35 15.42
CA GLY A 169 7.98 7.15 15.68
C GLY A 169 8.11 8.33 14.70
N GLY A 170 7.96 8.06 13.40
CA GLY A 170 8.02 9.10 12.36
C GLY A 170 6.89 10.13 12.47
N VAL A 171 5.67 9.69 12.77
CA VAL A 171 4.53 10.61 12.99
C VAL A 171 4.77 11.47 14.23
N ARG A 172 5.18 10.88 15.37
CA ARG A 172 5.50 11.65 16.59
C ARG A 172 6.61 12.67 16.35
N SER A 173 7.67 12.28 15.65
CA SER A 173 8.77 13.19 15.27
C SER A 173 8.24 14.36 14.44
N THR A 174 7.38 14.09 13.45
CA THR A 174 6.75 15.15 12.65
C THR A 174 5.97 16.14 13.52
N CYS A 175 5.24 15.67 14.54
CA CYS A 175 4.50 16.55 15.45
C CYS A 175 5.40 17.43 16.36
N THR A 176 6.70 17.15 16.45
CA THR A 176 7.64 17.98 17.22
C THR A 176 8.29 19.10 16.42
N TYR A 177 8.23 19.02 15.09
CA TYR A 177 8.68 20.07 14.17
C TYR A 177 7.56 21.07 13.89
#